data_AF-A0A1U0VQN3-F1
#
_entry.id   AF-A0A1U0VQN3-F1
#
_cell.length_a   1.000
_cell.length_b   1.000
_cell.length_c   1.000
_cell.angle_alpha   90.00
_cell.angle_beta   90.00
_cell.angle_gamma   90.00
#
_symmetry.space_group_name_H-M   'P 1'
#
loop_
_entity.id
_entity.type
_entity.pdbx_description
1 polymer ?
#
loop_
_entity_poly.entity_id
_entity_poly.type
_entity_poly.pdbx_seq_one_letter_code
_entity_poly.pdbx_strand_id
1 'polypeptide(L)'
;MSANNWTTCYACQTRRADADDERIAEQRKRIEDAYGQVSQEEYDSLRGRVESAIAEIEATPLSRTFREDYEIHGAETGVVTVSYGGSCTVCGYGTSFEERHPIEARELHSLKENGHG
;
A
#
# COMPACT_ATOMS: atom_id res chain seq x y z
N MET A 1 -11.75 0.03 -18.97
CA MET A 1 -12.23 0.44 -17.63
C MET A 1 -11.02 0.84 -16.81
N SER A 2 -10.81 2.13 -16.54
CA SER A 2 -9.68 2.60 -15.73
C SER A 2 -10.10 2.69 -14.27
N ALA A 3 -10.07 1.56 -13.57
CA ALA A 3 -10.18 1.60 -12.12
C ALA A 3 -8.98 2.41 -11.58
N ASN A 4 -9.23 3.27 -10.59
CA ASN A 4 -8.21 4.08 -9.94
C ASN A 4 -7.35 3.17 -9.05
N ASN A 5 -6.51 2.35 -9.67
CA ASN A 5 -5.74 1.27 -9.06
C ASN A 5 -4.42 1.78 -8.47
N TRP A 6 -4.50 2.85 -7.70
CA TRP A 6 -3.35 3.43 -7.03
C TRP A 6 -3.43 3.14 -5.53
N THR A 7 -2.34 2.61 -4.99
CA THR A 7 -2.19 2.28 -3.57
C THR A 7 -0.86 2.82 -3.03
N THR A 8 -0.68 2.73 -1.72
CA THR A 8 0.57 3.12 -1.06
C THR A 8 1.64 2.06 -1.35
N CYS A 9 2.81 2.50 -1.80
CA CYS A 9 3.93 1.59 -1.99
C CYS A 9 4.49 1.12 -0.65
N TYR A 10 4.50 -0.20 -0.44
CA TYR A 10 5.05 -0.83 0.76
C TYR A 10 6.52 -0.44 1.01
N ALA A 11 7.38 -0.52 0.00
CA ALA A 11 8.80 -0.16 0.16
C ALA A 11 9.00 1.33 0.51
N CYS A 12 8.23 2.24 -0.09
CA CYS A 12 8.28 3.66 0.28
C CYS A 12 7.76 3.89 1.69
N GLN A 13 6.70 3.19 2.10
CA GLN A 13 6.16 3.24 3.45
C GLN A 13 7.19 2.78 4.49
N THR A 14 7.85 1.64 4.27
CA THR A 14 8.86 1.12 5.19
C THR A 14 10.04 2.09 5.32
N ARG A 15 10.62 2.54 4.20
CA ARG A 15 11.74 3.50 4.24
C ARG A 15 11.37 4.80 4.94
N ARG A 16 10.13 5.25 4.78
CA ARG A 16 9.65 6.45 5.45
C ARG A 16 9.46 6.20 6.95
N ALA A 17 8.92 5.06 7.35
CA ALA A 17 8.79 4.70 8.76
C ALA A 17 10.16 4.70 9.44
N ASP A 18 11.18 4.09 8.81
CA ASP A 18 12.55 4.10 9.33
C ASP A 18 13.10 5.53 9.49
N ALA A 19 12.90 6.38 8.48
CA ALA A 19 13.35 7.77 8.53
C ALA A 19 12.57 8.62 9.56
N ASP A 20 11.28 8.36 9.74
CA ASP A 20 10.44 9.06 10.71
C ASP A 20 10.83 8.63 12.15
N ASP A 21 11.14 7.34 12.38
CA ASP A 21 11.67 6.84 13.65
C ASP A 21 12.99 7.52 14.04
N GLU A 22 13.93 7.66 13.09
CA GLU A 22 15.20 8.37 13.32
C GLU A 22 14.96 9.84 13.71
N ARG A 23 14.06 10.54 13.02
CA ARG A 23 13.72 11.94 13.30
C ARG A 23 13.07 12.11 14.66
N ILE A 24 12.16 11.20 15.03
CA ILE A 24 11.50 11.18 16.35
C ILE A 24 12.52 10.92 17.46
N ALA A 25 13.45 9.98 17.25
CA ALA A 25 14.53 9.71 18.19
C ALA A 25 15.41 10.95 18.43
N GLU A 26 15.73 11.70 17.36
CA GLU A 26 16.45 12.97 17.49
C GLU A 26 15.68 14.01 18.31
N GLN A 27 14.37 14.14 18.11
CA GLN A 27 13.56 15.07 18.90
C GLN A 27 13.51 14.67 20.38
N ARG A 28 13.34 13.37 20.69
CA ARG A 28 13.34 12.86 22.07
C ARG A 28 14.67 13.10 22.77
N LYS A 29 15.78 12.89 22.07
CA LYS A 29 17.12 13.16 22.60
C LYS A 29 17.30 14.61 23.02
N ARG A 30 16.71 15.58 22.30
CA ARG A 30 16.78 17.01 22.69
C ARG A 30 16.15 17.27 24.06
N ILE A 31 15.06 16.57 24.41
CA ILE A 31 14.45 16.66 25.74
C ILE A 31 15.39 16.04 26.78
N GLU A 32 15.90 14.84 26.51
CA GLU A 32 16.81 14.13 27.42
C GLU A 32 18.06 14.95 27.73
N ASP A 33 18.70 15.54 26.72
CA ASP A 33 19.90 16.37 26.86
C ASP A 33 19.63 17.67 27.65
N ALA A 34 18.39 18.18 27.63
CA ALA A 34 18.01 19.37 28.38
C ALA A 34 17.63 19.09 29.85
N TYR A 35 17.37 17.82 30.20
CA TYR A 35 16.87 17.47 31.53
C TYR A 35 17.87 17.82 32.63
N GLY A 36 17.45 18.69 33.56
CA GLY A 36 18.30 19.18 34.63
C GLY A 36 19.39 20.18 34.20
N GLN A 37 19.45 20.58 32.93
CA GLN A 37 20.37 21.61 32.41
C GLN A 37 19.73 22.99 32.28
N VAL A 38 18.43 23.03 32.00
CA VAL A 38 17.66 24.28 31.81
C VAL A 38 16.64 24.48 32.94
N SER A 39 16.06 25.67 33.00
CA SER A 39 14.96 25.93 33.93
C SER A 39 13.74 25.07 33.61
N GLN A 40 12.85 24.89 34.59
CA GLN A 40 11.61 24.11 34.38
C GLN A 40 10.74 24.72 33.27
N GLU A 41 10.62 26.05 33.22
CA GLU A 41 9.84 26.73 32.19
C GLU A 41 10.40 26.51 30.78
N GLU A 42 11.73 26.58 30.63
CA GLU A 42 12.41 26.30 29.36
C GLU A 42 12.25 24.82 28.97
N TYR A 43 12.34 23.91 29.92
CA TYR A 43 12.14 22.48 29.70
C TYR A 43 10.70 22.17 29.24
N ASP A 44 9.70 22.75 29.90
CA ASP A 44 8.29 22.58 29.54
C ASP A 44 7.99 23.15 28.15
N SER A 45 8.58 24.31 27.81
CA SER A 45 8.49 24.90 26.47
C SER A 45 9.13 24.00 25.41
N LEU A 46 10.32 23.45 25.69
CA LEU A 46 11.02 22.54 24.80
C LEU A 46 10.21 21.26 24.57
N ARG A 47 9.68 20.67 25.64
CA ARG A 47 8.83 19.48 25.56
C ARG A 47 7.62 19.70 24.66
N GLY A 48 6.89 20.81 24.84
CA GLY A 48 5.73 21.11 23.99
C GLY A 48 6.08 21.27 22.51
N ARG A 49 7.24 21.87 22.20
CA ARG A 49 7.75 21.97 20.82
C ARG A 49 8.10 20.61 20.23
N VAL A 50 8.77 19.76 21.00
CA VAL A 50 9.13 18.39 20.57
C VAL A 50 7.88 17.53 20.36
N GLU A 51 6.91 17.58 21.26
CA GLU A 51 5.64 16.86 21.12
C GLU A 51 4.90 17.27 19.84
N SER A 52 4.88 18.58 19.55
CA SER A 52 4.28 19.11 18.33
C SER A 52 5.04 18.66 17.07
N ALA A 53 6.37 18.67 17.10
CA ALA A 53 7.20 18.21 15.98
C ALA A 53 7.02 16.70 15.71
N ILE A 54 6.89 15.87 16.76
CA ILE A 54 6.61 14.44 16.61
C ILE A 54 5.23 14.23 15.99
N ALA A 55 4.21 14.95 16.48
CA ALA A 55 2.86 14.86 15.93
C ALA A 55 2.80 15.25 14.44
N GLU A 56 3.56 16.26 14.01
CA GLU A 56 3.65 16.66 12.60
C GLU A 56 4.29 15.58 11.71
N ILE A 57 5.32 14.89 12.22
CA ILE A 57 5.97 13.77 11.52
C ILE A 57 4.94 12.64 11.29
N GLU A 58 4.26 12.24 12.36
CA GLU A 58 3.27 11.15 12.35
C GLU A 58 2.04 11.48 11.49
N ALA A 59 1.61 12.74 11.47
CA ALA A 59 0.42 13.17 10.73
C ALA A 59 0.61 13.26 9.21
N THR A 60 1.84 13.22 8.70
CA THR A 60 2.09 13.40 7.27
C THR A 60 1.58 12.18 6.46
N PRO A 61 0.63 12.33 5.53
CA PRO A 61 0.02 11.19 4.83
C PRO A 61 1.00 10.51 3.86
N LEU A 62 0.85 9.20 3.67
CA LEU A 62 1.58 8.46 2.65
C LEU A 62 0.94 8.65 1.28
N SER A 63 1.75 8.92 0.26
CA SER A 63 1.29 9.10 -1.11
C SER A 63 0.97 7.76 -1.77
N ARG A 64 -0.14 7.72 -2.52
CA ARG A 64 -0.49 6.59 -3.39
C ARG A 64 0.40 6.61 -4.62
N THR A 65 1.43 5.78 -4.61
CA THR A 65 2.52 5.78 -5.59
C THR A 65 2.71 4.43 -6.28
N PHE A 66 2.04 3.39 -5.82
CA PHE A 66 2.05 2.07 -6.45
C PHE A 66 0.81 1.93 -7.34
N ARG A 67 1.03 1.73 -8.63
CA ARG A 67 -0.03 1.52 -9.61
C ARG A 67 -0.17 0.03 -9.89
N GLU A 68 -1.39 -0.46 -9.90
CA GLU A 68 -1.74 -1.82 -10.30
C GLU A 68 -2.50 -1.82 -11.63
N ASP A 69 -2.10 -2.68 -12.53
CA ASP A 69 -2.73 -2.92 -13.82
C ASP A 69 -3.03 -4.42 -13.94
N TYR A 70 -4.22 -4.78 -14.39
CA TYR A 70 -4.59 -6.17 -14.60
C TYR A 70 -5.47 -6.33 -15.82
N GLU A 71 -5.37 -7.48 -16.47
CA GLU A 71 -6.15 -7.84 -17.64
C GLU A 71 -6.61 -9.30 -17.53
N ILE A 72 -7.86 -9.55 -17.92
CA ILE A 72 -8.45 -10.89 -17.91
C ILE A 72 -9.19 -11.09 -19.24
N HIS A 73 -8.83 -12.13 -19.99
CA HIS A 73 -9.42 -12.41 -21.32
C HIS A 73 -9.33 -13.91 -21.68
N GLY A 74 -9.89 -14.31 -22.84
CA GLY A 74 -9.67 -15.63 -23.44
C GLY A 74 -10.77 -16.68 -23.21
N ALA A 75 -11.85 -16.36 -22.49
CA ALA A 75 -12.92 -17.31 -22.16
C ALA A 75 -13.55 -17.96 -23.40
N GLU A 76 -13.61 -17.24 -24.52
CA GLU A 76 -14.08 -17.71 -25.82
C GLU A 76 -13.23 -18.85 -26.42
N THR A 77 -12.00 -19.03 -25.93
CA THR A 77 -11.07 -20.09 -26.37
C THR A 77 -11.04 -21.29 -25.40
N GLY A 78 -11.82 -21.25 -24.32
CA GLY A 78 -11.80 -22.27 -23.27
C GLY A 78 -10.61 -22.13 -22.31
N VAL A 79 -9.82 -21.05 -22.37
CA VAL A 79 -8.72 -20.76 -21.45
C VAL A 79 -8.77 -19.29 -21.03
N VAL A 80 -8.90 -19.02 -19.73
CA VAL A 80 -8.77 -17.66 -19.19
C VAL A 80 -7.31 -17.33 -18.95
N THR A 81 -6.83 -16.22 -19.51
CA THR A 81 -5.55 -15.62 -19.15
C THR A 81 -5.81 -14.50 -18.14
N VAL A 82 -5.01 -14.48 -17.07
CA VAL A 82 -4.98 -13.41 -16.06
C VAL A 82 -3.57 -12.83 -16.06
N SER A 83 -3.45 -11.56 -16.44
CA SER A 83 -2.20 -10.82 -16.37
C SER A 83 -2.32 -9.77 -15.27
N TYR A 84 -1.36 -9.73 -14.35
CA TYR A 84 -1.27 -8.73 -13.29
C TYR A 84 0.11 -8.08 -13.33
N GLY A 85 0.15 -6.76 -13.18
CA GLY A 85 1.36 -5.99 -13.02
C GLY A 85 1.15 -4.88 -12.01
N GLY A 86 2.17 -4.59 -11.23
CA GLY A 86 2.15 -3.45 -10.33
C GLY A 86 3.53 -2.88 -10.13
N SER A 87 3.64 -1.55 -10.11
CA SER A 87 4.91 -0.89 -9.84
C SER A 87 4.75 0.47 -9.18
N CYS A 88 5.72 0.80 -8.32
CA CYS A 88 5.85 2.11 -7.74
C CYS A 88 6.52 3.08 -8.71
N THR A 89 5.87 4.21 -8.98
CA THR A 89 6.42 5.26 -9.85
C THR A 89 7.57 6.05 -9.24
N VAL A 90 7.81 5.88 -7.94
CA VAL A 90 8.86 6.59 -7.20
C VAL A 90 10.09 5.71 -7.01
N CYS A 91 9.93 4.48 -6.52
CA CYS A 91 11.06 3.63 -6.13
C CYS A 91 11.27 2.39 -6.99
N GLY A 92 10.39 2.10 -7.95
CA GLY A 92 10.48 0.93 -8.82
C GLY A 92 10.13 -0.41 -8.16
N TYR A 93 9.77 -0.44 -6.86
CA TYR A 93 9.21 -1.65 -6.22
C TYR A 93 7.99 -2.14 -7.00
N GLY A 94 7.96 -3.40 -7.39
CA GLY A 94 6.92 -3.92 -8.27
C GLY A 94 7.03 -5.43 -8.53
N THR A 95 6.00 -5.97 -9.16
CA THR A 95 5.91 -7.35 -9.63
C THR A 95 5.01 -7.42 -10.86
N SER A 96 5.19 -8.45 -11.67
CA SER A 96 4.26 -8.76 -12.76
C SER A 96 4.25 -10.25 -13.05
N PHE A 97 3.08 -10.80 -13.35
CA PHE A 97 2.92 -12.20 -13.72
C PHE A 97 1.75 -12.37 -14.69
N GLU A 98 1.76 -13.51 -15.37
CA GLU A 98 0.66 -13.96 -16.22
C GLU A 98 0.39 -15.43 -15.92
N GLU A 99 -0.89 -15.76 -15.75
CA GLU A 99 -1.36 -17.13 -15.51
C GLU A 99 -2.46 -17.51 -16.49
N ARG A 100 -2.55 -18.82 -16.79
CA ARG A 100 -3.54 -19.39 -17.70
C ARG A 100 -4.32 -20.49 -16.99
N HIS A 101 -5.63 -20.37 -17.02
CA HIS A 101 -6.57 -21.25 -16.33
C HIS A 101 -7.53 -21.88 -17.34
N PRO A 102 -7.51 -23.21 -17.55
CA PRO A 102 -8.46 -23.86 -18.44
C PRO A 102 -9.88 -23.76 -17.86
N ILE A 103 -10.87 -23.56 -18.72
CA ILE A 103 -12.28 -23.59 -18.34
C ILE A 103 -12.78 -25.02 -18.52
N GLU A 104 -13.12 -25.68 -17.41
CA GLU A 104 -13.79 -26.98 -17.48
C GLU A 104 -15.22 -26.81 -17.98
N ALA A 105 -15.53 -27.46 -19.11
CA ALA A 105 -16.91 -27.59 -19.57
C ALA A 105 -17.64 -28.54 -18.63
N ARG A 106 -18.40 -28.00 -17.67
CA ARG A 106 -19.40 -28.80 -16.96
C ARG A 106 -20.43 -29.28 -17.98
N GLU A 107 -20.70 -30.58 -18.00
CA GLU A 107 -21.72 -31.16 -18.88
C GLU A 107 -23.03 -30.38 -18.71
N LEU A 108 -23.39 -29.59 -19.73
CA LEU A 108 -24.71 -28.99 -19.83
C LEU A 108 -25.67 -30.15 -20.06
N HIS A 109 -26.18 -30.74 -18.98
CA HIS A 109 -27.25 -31.72 -19.04
C HIS A 109 -28.40 -31.10 -19.84
N SER A 110 -28.54 -31.56 -21.08
CA SER A 110 -29.59 -31.19 -22.01
C SER A 110 -30.93 -31.52 -21.35
N LEU A 111 -31.62 -30.50 -20.84
CA LEU A 111 -33.05 -30.57 -20.60
C LEU A 111 -33.71 -30.70 -21.97
N LYS A 112 -33.75 -31.93 -22.50
CA LYS A 112 -34.63 -32.27 -23.61
C LYS A 112 -36.05 -32.00 -23.13
N GLU A 113 -36.68 -31.02 -23.75
CA GLU A 113 -38.11 -30.77 -23.65
C GLU A 113 -38.84 -32.07 -24.00
N ASN A 114 -39.47 -32.70 -23.01
CA ASN A 114 -40.44 -33.76 -23.25
C ASN A 114 -41.75 -33.10 -23.73
N GLY A 115 -41.80 -32.76 -25.01
CA GLY A 115 -43.05 -32.52 -25.71
C GLY A 115 -43.60 -33.82 -26.26
N HIS A 116 -44.48 -34.50 -25.52
CA HIS A 116 -45.42 -35.54 -25.97
C HIS A 116 -46.53 -35.62 -24.89
N GLY A 117 -47.83 -35.48 -25.16
CA GLY A 117 -48.59 -35.25 -26.39
C GLY A 117 -50.05 -34.95 -26.03
#